data_AF-A0A542DBX6-F1
#
_entry.id   AF-A0A542DBX6-F1
#
_cell.length_a   1.000
_cell.length_b   1.000
_cell.length_c   1.000
_cell.angle_alpha   90.00
_cell.angle_beta   90.00
_cell.angle_gamma   90.00
#
_symmetry.space_group_name_H-M   'P 1'
#
loop_
_entity.id
_entity.type
_entity.pdbx_description
1 polymer ?
#
loop_
_entity_poly.entity_id
_entity_poly.type
_entity_poly.pdbx_seq_one_letter_code
_entity_poly.pdbx_strand_id
1 'polypeptide(L)'
;MTTQFADEPAGPNEIEAARLLLSRMGVDPADLLTAPEARPEPPDHAIGRSRGGWSTKVHHLVDGNGRPLAALVGPGQAGDAPMFPHLMRHLHVARLGRGRARTRPERVRGDKAYSSKAIRGHLRDRRITAVIPEPTDQAGHRKRRGSRGGRPPAFDSVDYHRRNVVERHFNLLKQWRGLATRYDKLAIVYRSAVVLHAMITWTKALSDTP
;
A
#
# COMPACT_ATOMS: atom_id res chain seq x y z
N MET A 1 -19.18 26.91 -12.00
CA MET A 1 -18.17 27.65 -12.77
C MET A 1 -17.35 26.63 -13.54
N THR A 2 -17.55 26.58 -14.85
CA THR A 2 -17.05 25.54 -15.77
C THR A 2 -15.67 25.95 -16.28
N THR A 3 -14.69 25.05 -16.18
CA THR A 3 -13.37 25.21 -16.81
C THR A 3 -13.15 24.00 -17.71
N GLN A 4 -13.23 24.22 -19.03
CA GLN A 4 -12.77 23.27 -20.04
C GLN A 4 -11.26 23.42 -20.19
N PHE A 5 -10.52 22.32 -20.08
CA PHE A 5 -9.19 22.20 -20.67
C PHE A 5 -9.36 21.49 -22.01
N ALA A 6 -9.09 22.19 -23.11
CA ALA A 6 -8.80 21.56 -24.39
C ALA A 6 -7.29 21.31 -24.40
N ASP A 7 -6.87 20.08 -24.10
CA ASP A 7 -5.52 19.66 -24.44
C ASP A 7 -5.48 19.47 -25.96
N GLU A 8 -4.61 20.23 -26.64
CA GLU A 8 -4.23 19.88 -28.02
C GLU A 8 -3.68 18.44 -28.02
N PRO A 9 -4.05 17.60 -29.01
CA PRO A 9 -3.47 16.27 -29.10
C PRO A 9 -1.96 16.41 -29.30
N ALA A 10 -1.19 15.73 -28.45
CA ALA A 10 0.26 15.63 -28.56
C ALA A 10 0.66 15.38 -30.02
N GLY A 11 1.56 16.22 -30.55
CA GLY A 11 2.00 16.11 -31.94
C GLY A 11 2.62 14.73 -32.22
N PRO A 12 2.60 14.25 -33.48
CA PRO A 12 3.12 12.93 -33.85
C PRO A 12 4.54 12.64 -33.31
N ASN A 13 5.35 13.69 -33.18
CA ASN A 13 6.73 13.61 -32.70
C ASN A 13 6.85 13.35 -31.19
N GLU A 14 5.89 13.80 -30.38
CA GLU A 14 5.90 13.61 -28.92
C GLU A 14 5.48 12.19 -28.54
N ILE A 15 4.52 11.63 -29.29
CA ILE A 15 4.10 10.23 -29.15
C ILE A 15 5.24 9.29 -29.55
N GLU A 16 5.96 9.61 -30.62
CA GLU A 16 7.11 8.81 -31.07
C GLU A 16 8.29 8.90 -30.09
N ALA A 17 8.53 10.07 -29.49
CA ALA A 17 9.52 10.26 -28.44
C ALA A 17 9.18 9.45 -27.17
N ALA A 18 7.90 9.45 -26.77
CA ALA A 18 7.43 8.63 -25.64
C ALA A 18 7.58 7.13 -25.92
N ARG A 19 7.24 6.66 -27.14
CA ARG A 19 7.45 5.26 -27.56
C ARG A 19 8.92 4.85 -27.52
N LEU A 20 9.82 5.72 -27.98
CA LEU A 20 11.26 5.46 -27.98
C LEU A 20 11.81 5.40 -26.54
N LEU A 21 11.33 6.27 -25.64
CA LEU A 21 11.71 6.26 -24.23
C LEU A 21 11.25 4.97 -23.52
N LEU A 22 10.00 4.55 -23.77
CA LEU A 22 9.41 3.34 -23.22
C LEU A 22 10.11 2.07 -23.73
N SER A 23 10.46 2.03 -25.02
CA SER A 23 11.26 0.95 -25.61
C SER A 23 12.65 0.84 -24.96
N ARG A 24 13.33 1.96 -24.72
CA ARG A 24 14.64 1.99 -24.01
C ARG A 24 14.53 1.53 -22.56
N MET A 25 13.36 1.70 -21.94
CA MET A 25 13.06 1.21 -20.60
C MET A 25 12.60 -0.26 -20.58
N GLY A 26 12.46 -0.92 -21.74
CA GLY A 26 11.93 -2.28 -21.84
C GLY A 26 10.45 -2.40 -21.46
N VAL A 27 9.70 -1.31 -21.57
CA VAL A 27 8.25 -1.24 -21.28
C VAL A 27 7.50 -1.29 -22.60
N ASP A 28 6.69 -2.34 -22.81
CA ASP A 28 5.80 -2.40 -23.97
C ASP A 28 4.67 -1.36 -23.77
N PRO A 29 4.44 -0.44 -24.73
CA PRO A 29 3.29 0.46 -24.69
C PRO A 29 1.94 -0.26 -24.55
N ALA A 30 1.84 -1.50 -25.05
CA ALA A 30 0.67 -2.34 -24.84
C ALA A 30 0.52 -2.72 -23.36
N ASP A 31 1.59 -2.93 -22.59
CA ASP A 31 1.51 -3.20 -21.14
C ASP A 31 1.03 -1.97 -20.34
N LEU A 32 1.22 -0.76 -20.88
CA LEU A 32 0.70 0.48 -20.28
C LEU A 32 -0.79 0.68 -20.57
N LEU A 33 -1.25 0.24 -21.74
CA LEU A 33 -2.67 0.24 -22.16
C LEU A 33 -3.45 -0.96 -21.63
N THR A 34 -2.75 -2.07 -21.33
CA THR A 34 -3.30 -3.16 -20.53
C THR A 34 -3.22 -2.73 -19.08
N ALA A 35 -4.06 -1.74 -18.73
CA ALA A 35 -4.40 -1.51 -17.33
C ALA A 35 -4.77 -2.90 -16.77
N PRO A 36 -4.08 -3.41 -15.73
CA PRO A 36 -4.47 -4.68 -15.14
C PRO A 36 -5.95 -4.55 -14.82
N GLU A 37 -6.80 -5.35 -15.47
CA GLU A 37 -8.27 -5.19 -15.55
C GLU A 37 -8.74 -4.19 -14.51
N ALA A 38 -9.06 -2.96 -14.95
CA ALA A 38 -9.47 -1.90 -14.05
C ALA A 38 -10.51 -2.50 -13.11
N ARG A 39 -10.14 -2.66 -11.84
CA ARG A 39 -10.97 -3.41 -10.90
C ARG A 39 -12.36 -2.82 -10.96
N PRO A 40 -13.41 -3.64 -11.15
CA PRO A 40 -14.75 -3.11 -11.22
C PRO A 40 -15.02 -2.28 -9.97
N GLU A 41 -15.70 -1.16 -10.17
CA GLU A 41 -16.06 -0.27 -9.09
C GLU A 41 -16.85 -1.07 -8.05
N PRO A 42 -16.41 -1.13 -6.79
CA PRO A 42 -17.12 -1.88 -5.78
C PRO A 42 -18.49 -1.24 -5.53
N PRO A 43 -19.55 -2.03 -5.23
CA PRO A 43 -20.89 -1.49 -5.01
C PRO A 43 -20.99 -0.46 -3.88
N ASP A 44 -20.10 -0.56 -2.89
CA ASP A 44 -20.01 0.36 -1.75
C ASP A 44 -19.10 1.56 -2.01
N HIS A 45 -18.50 1.65 -3.20
CA HIS A 45 -17.50 2.65 -3.58
C HIS A 45 -16.30 2.76 -2.62
N ALA A 46 -16.03 1.68 -1.87
CA ALA A 46 -15.10 1.67 -0.74
C ALA A 46 -15.41 2.78 0.28
N ILE A 47 -16.67 3.18 0.43
CA ILE A 47 -17.16 4.14 1.41
C ILE A 47 -17.89 3.37 2.50
N GLY A 48 -17.65 3.76 3.75
CA GLY A 48 -18.51 3.26 4.83
C GLY A 48 -18.37 4.01 6.14
N ARG A 49 -19.24 3.68 7.10
CA ARG A 49 -19.42 4.47 8.33
C ARG A 49 -18.36 4.15 9.38
N SER A 50 -17.50 5.13 9.65
CA SER A 50 -16.58 5.15 10.77
C SER A 50 -17.11 6.03 11.91
N ARG A 51 -16.39 6.07 13.05
CA ARG A 51 -16.72 7.00 14.16
C ARG A 51 -16.68 8.47 13.75
N GLY A 52 -15.87 8.82 12.74
CA GLY A 52 -15.77 10.17 12.19
C GLY A 52 -16.73 10.46 11.03
N GLY A 53 -17.73 9.60 10.81
CA GLY A 53 -18.63 9.68 9.66
C GLY A 53 -18.22 8.78 8.49
N TRP A 54 -18.69 9.10 7.29
CA TRP A 54 -18.41 8.34 6.08
C TRP A 54 -16.95 8.51 5.65
N SER A 55 -16.24 7.40 5.48
CA SER A 55 -14.83 7.42 5.09
C SER A 55 -14.43 6.20 4.28
N THR A 56 -13.23 6.29 3.71
CA THR A 56 -12.51 5.21 3.03
C THR A 56 -11.18 5.02 3.76
N LYS A 57 -10.77 3.76 3.93
CA LYS A 57 -9.44 3.41 4.43
C LYS A 57 -8.49 3.19 3.27
N VAL A 58 -7.29 3.76 3.40
CA VAL A 58 -6.15 3.48 2.54
C VAL A 58 -5.22 2.52 3.27
N HIS A 59 -4.96 1.37 2.65
CA HIS A 59 -4.05 0.34 3.15
C HIS A 59 -2.79 0.35 2.30
N HIS A 60 -1.63 0.58 2.90
CA HIS A 60 -0.35 0.64 2.19
C HIS A 60 0.66 -0.35 2.74
N LEU A 61 1.45 -0.94 1.84
CA LEU A 61 2.79 -1.44 2.15
C LEU A 61 3.80 -0.38 1.75
N VAL A 62 4.76 -0.11 2.62
CA VAL A 62 5.77 0.94 2.45
C VAL A 62 7.15 0.34 2.70
N ASP A 63 8.13 0.73 1.91
CA ASP A 63 9.52 0.31 2.11
C ASP A 63 10.19 1.00 3.31
N GLY A 64 11.48 0.71 3.54
CA GLY A 64 12.23 1.29 4.65
C GLY A 64 12.51 2.79 4.53
N ASN A 65 12.21 3.41 3.38
CA ASN A 65 12.46 4.81 3.06
C ASN A 65 11.17 5.64 2.95
N GLY A 66 10.00 5.03 3.13
CA GLY A 66 8.72 5.73 3.06
C GLY A 66 8.09 5.66 1.68
N ARG A 67 8.59 4.81 0.77
CA ARG A 67 8.07 4.69 -0.59
C ARG A 67 7.01 3.59 -0.63
N PRO A 68 5.80 3.87 -1.14
CA PRO A 68 4.73 2.89 -1.20
C PRO A 68 5.04 1.79 -2.23
N LEU A 69 4.83 0.53 -1.83
CA LEU A 69 5.05 -0.69 -2.62
C LEU A 69 3.73 -1.33 -3.07
N ALA A 70 2.67 -1.17 -2.30
CA ALA A 70 1.32 -1.64 -2.66
C ALA A 70 0.29 -0.75 -1.98
N ALA A 71 -0.83 -0.51 -2.67
CA ALA A 71 -1.93 0.33 -2.20
C ALA A 71 -3.28 -0.34 -2.49
N LEU A 72 -4.11 -0.45 -1.45
CA LEU A 72 -5.50 -0.90 -1.52
C LEU A 72 -6.40 0.11 -0.81
N VAL A 73 -7.66 0.15 -1.22
CA VAL A 73 -8.70 0.98 -0.60
C VAL A 73 -9.85 0.09 -0.16
N GLY A 74 -10.49 0.45 0.95
CA GLY A 74 -11.64 -0.28 1.50
C GLY A 74 -12.54 0.64 2.31
N PRO A 75 -13.76 0.21 2.68
CA PRO A 75 -14.70 1.06 3.38
C PRO A 75 -14.22 1.41 4.80
N GLY A 76 -14.59 2.60 5.29
CA GLY A 76 -14.07 3.20 6.52
C GLY A 76 -14.15 2.35 7.79
N GLN A 77 -15.18 1.51 7.91
CA GLN A 77 -15.37 0.58 9.03
C GLN A 77 -14.55 -0.70 8.92
N ALA A 78 -13.97 -1.01 7.74
CA ALA A 78 -13.26 -2.26 7.52
C ALA A 78 -12.09 -2.39 8.51
N GLY A 79 -11.90 -3.59 9.06
CA GLY A 79 -10.74 -3.87 9.88
C GLY A 79 -9.46 -3.91 9.04
N ASP A 80 -8.33 -3.53 9.63
CA ASP A 80 -7.05 -3.51 8.91
C ASP A 80 -6.47 -4.92 8.74
N ALA A 81 -6.63 -5.79 9.75
CA ALA A 81 -6.11 -7.14 9.73
C ALA A 81 -6.61 -8.02 8.56
N PRO A 82 -7.92 -8.04 8.21
CA PRO A 82 -8.41 -8.73 7.02
C PRO A 82 -7.75 -8.29 5.71
N MET A 83 -7.33 -7.03 5.59
CA MET A 83 -6.70 -6.50 4.36
C MET A 83 -5.23 -6.92 4.20
N PHE A 84 -4.58 -7.37 5.28
CA PHE A 84 -3.18 -7.76 5.29
C PHE A 84 -2.80 -8.80 4.22
N PRO A 85 -3.45 -9.98 4.11
CA PRO A 85 -3.11 -10.96 3.08
C PRO A 85 -3.31 -10.44 1.65
N HIS A 86 -4.28 -9.55 1.44
CA HIS A 86 -4.50 -8.91 0.14
C HIS A 86 -3.34 -7.97 -0.18
N LEU A 87 -2.94 -7.11 0.75
CA LEU A 87 -1.76 -6.25 0.60
C LEU A 87 -0.50 -7.05 0.25
N MET A 88 -0.23 -8.12 1.00
CA MET A 88 0.95 -8.97 0.77
C MET A 88 0.91 -9.67 -0.59
N ARG A 89 -0.27 -9.94 -1.15
CA ARG A 89 -0.43 -10.49 -2.51
C ARG A 89 -0.10 -9.46 -3.58
N HIS A 90 -0.30 -8.18 -3.31
CA HIS A 90 0.03 -7.09 -4.24
C HIS A 90 1.49 -6.62 -4.15
N LEU A 91 2.28 -7.16 -3.22
CA LEU A 91 3.69 -6.83 -3.13
C LEU A 91 4.46 -7.50 -4.27
N HIS A 92 4.84 -6.69 -5.25
CA HIS A 92 5.68 -7.09 -6.38
C HIS A 92 6.71 -6.00 -6.66
N VAL A 93 7.98 -6.27 -6.35
CA VAL A 93 9.08 -5.36 -6.66
C VAL A 93 9.87 -5.95 -7.82
N ALA A 94 9.82 -5.28 -8.98
CA ALA A 94 10.58 -5.67 -10.16
C ALA A 94 12.09 -5.68 -9.85
N ARG A 95 12.83 -6.55 -10.52
CA ARG A 95 14.29 -6.58 -10.45
C ARG A 95 14.85 -5.82 -11.64
N LEU A 96 15.92 -5.05 -11.39
CA LEU A 96 16.77 -4.50 -12.45
C LEU A 96 17.59 -5.66 -13.03
N GLY A 97 17.00 -6.44 -13.92
CA GLY A 97 17.63 -7.63 -14.52
C GLY A 97 16.71 -8.85 -14.53
N ARG A 98 17.27 -9.98 -14.97
CA ARG A 98 16.52 -11.24 -15.14
C ARG A 98 16.01 -11.80 -13.82
N GLY A 99 14.84 -12.43 -13.88
CA GLY A 99 14.27 -13.24 -12.80
C GLY A 99 12.95 -12.70 -12.25
N ARG A 100 12.33 -13.47 -11.35
CA ARG A 100 11.02 -13.15 -10.79
C ARG A 100 11.07 -11.94 -9.86
N ALA A 101 10.02 -11.11 -9.92
CA ALA A 101 9.80 -10.01 -8.98
C ALA A 101 9.92 -10.49 -7.52
N ARG A 102 10.50 -9.64 -6.67
CA ARG A 102 10.56 -9.89 -5.22
C ARG A 102 9.17 -9.65 -4.63
N THR A 103 8.57 -10.72 -4.11
CA THR A 103 7.27 -10.66 -3.43
C THR A 103 7.37 -10.88 -1.92
N ARG A 104 8.56 -11.30 -1.43
CA ARG A 104 8.82 -11.60 -0.03
C ARG A 104 9.78 -10.55 0.58
N PRO A 105 9.31 -9.74 1.55
CA PRO A 105 10.19 -8.92 2.37
C PRO A 105 10.87 -9.79 3.42
N GLU A 106 12.02 -9.35 3.95
CA GLU A 106 12.68 -10.04 5.06
C GLU A 106 11.89 -9.91 6.37
N ARG A 107 11.27 -8.75 6.56
CA ARG A 107 10.48 -8.42 7.75
C ARG A 107 9.30 -7.55 7.41
N VAL A 108 8.26 -7.66 8.24
CA VAL A 108 7.08 -6.79 8.21
C VAL A 108 6.95 -6.12 9.57
N ARG A 109 6.93 -4.79 9.55
CA ARG A 109 6.61 -3.95 10.71
C ARG A 109 5.16 -3.54 10.59
N GLY A 110 4.39 -3.74 11.65
CA GLY A 110 2.96 -3.43 11.62
C GLY A 110 2.43 -3.12 13.00
N ASP A 111 1.29 -2.44 13.01
CA ASP A 111 0.59 -2.09 14.24
C ASP A 111 0.11 -3.33 14.98
N LYS A 112 -0.15 -3.13 16.28
CA LYS A 112 -0.69 -4.12 17.20
C LYS A 112 -1.99 -4.77 16.70
N ALA A 113 -2.77 -4.08 15.86
CA ALA A 113 -3.96 -4.62 15.20
C ALA A 113 -3.65 -5.80 14.25
N TYR A 114 -2.44 -5.91 13.72
CA TYR A 114 -1.99 -7.01 12.84
C TYR A 114 -1.43 -8.22 13.60
N SER A 115 -1.61 -8.27 14.92
CA SER A 115 -1.03 -9.31 15.79
C SER A 115 -1.68 -10.70 15.70
N SER A 116 -2.74 -10.85 14.91
CA SER A 116 -3.58 -12.06 14.88
C SER A 116 -2.77 -13.32 14.56
N LYS A 117 -3.24 -14.47 15.09
CA LYS A 117 -2.62 -15.78 14.82
C LYS A 117 -2.56 -16.08 13.32
N ALA A 118 -3.59 -15.68 12.56
CA ALA A 118 -3.65 -15.86 11.11
C ALA A 118 -2.56 -15.06 10.38
N ILE A 119 -2.37 -13.78 10.72
CA ILE A 119 -1.31 -12.95 10.13
C ILE A 119 0.07 -13.49 10.50
N ARG A 120 0.29 -13.85 11.77
CA ARG A 120 1.57 -14.44 12.21
C ARG A 120 1.85 -15.79 11.55
N GLY A 121 0.82 -16.61 11.33
CA GLY A 121 0.90 -17.85 10.56
C GLY A 121 1.34 -17.57 9.13
N HIS A 122 0.61 -16.70 8.42
CA HIS A 122 0.95 -16.28 7.05
C HIS A 122 2.40 -15.80 6.91
N LEU A 123 2.88 -14.97 7.85
CA LEU A 123 4.26 -14.49 7.85
C LEU A 123 5.27 -15.61 8.07
N ARG A 124 4.99 -16.53 9.02
CA ARG A 124 5.86 -17.67 9.32
C ARG A 124 5.95 -18.64 8.13
N ASP A 125 4.83 -18.97 7.51
CA ASP A 125 4.77 -19.89 6.37
C ASP A 125 5.60 -19.36 5.19
N ARG A 126 5.64 -18.03 5.05
CA ARG A 126 6.46 -17.35 4.03
C ARG A 126 7.90 -17.09 4.46
N ARG A 127 8.28 -17.41 5.70
CA ARG A 127 9.59 -17.11 6.31
C ARG A 127 9.89 -15.60 6.35
N ILE A 128 8.91 -14.82 6.80
CA ILE A 128 9.01 -13.37 6.98
C ILE A 128 9.02 -13.07 8.48
N THR A 129 9.98 -12.28 8.94
CA THR A 129 10.06 -11.87 10.34
C THR A 129 8.94 -10.89 10.70
N ALA A 130 8.12 -11.23 11.69
CA ALA A 130 7.03 -10.39 12.16
C ALA A 130 7.50 -9.45 13.28
N VAL A 131 7.57 -8.14 13.00
CA VAL A 131 7.90 -7.10 13.98
C VAL A 131 6.61 -6.36 14.32
N ILE A 132 5.75 -7.09 15.04
CA ILE A 132 4.40 -6.67 15.40
C ILE A 132 4.24 -6.92 16.90
N PRO A 133 3.87 -5.91 17.72
CA PRO A 133 3.70 -6.11 19.16
C PRO A 133 2.48 -6.98 19.46
N GLU A 134 2.53 -7.72 20.58
CA GLU A 134 1.39 -8.46 21.12
C GLU A 134 0.45 -7.50 21.87
N PRO A 135 -0.88 -7.57 21.65
CA PRO A 135 -1.83 -6.84 22.46
C PRO A 135 -1.82 -7.22 23.94
N THR A 136 -2.15 -6.27 24.81
CA THR A 136 -2.00 -6.46 26.26
C THR A 136 -3.06 -7.42 26.77
N ASP A 137 -4.27 -7.28 26.26
CA ASP A 137 -5.38 -8.22 26.34
C ASP A 137 -4.98 -9.60 25.81
N GLN A 138 -4.41 -9.71 24.61
CA GLN A 138 -3.96 -11.00 24.07
C GLN A 138 -2.89 -11.66 24.95
N ALA A 139 -1.92 -10.88 25.45
CA ALA A 139 -0.91 -11.36 26.38
C ALA A 139 -1.52 -11.82 27.71
N GLY A 140 -2.51 -11.09 28.23
CA GLY A 140 -3.27 -11.45 29.44
C GLY A 140 -4.08 -12.73 29.26
N HIS A 141 -4.84 -12.84 28.18
CA HIS A 141 -5.58 -14.05 27.82
C HIS A 141 -4.64 -15.26 27.66
N ARG A 142 -3.50 -15.08 27.00
CA ARG A 142 -2.47 -16.11 26.88
C ARG A 142 -1.98 -16.58 28.24
N LYS A 143 -1.61 -15.65 29.14
CA LYS A 143 -1.17 -15.97 30.50
C LYS A 143 -2.25 -16.69 31.30
N ARG A 144 -3.51 -16.25 31.22
CA ARG A 144 -4.66 -16.89 31.90
C ARG A 144 -4.89 -18.34 31.45
N ARG A 145 -4.51 -18.70 30.22
CA ARG A 145 -4.58 -20.08 29.71
C ARG A 145 -3.43 -20.98 30.21
N GLY A 146 -2.46 -20.46 30.96
CA GLY A 146 -1.33 -21.23 31.50
C GLY A 146 -0.53 -21.94 30.41
N SER A 147 -0.25 -23.23 30.59
CA SER A 147 0.47 -24.06 29.62
C SER A 147 -0.21 -24.14 28.24
N ARG A 148 -1.55 -24.09 28.19
CA ARG A 148 -2.32 -24.04 26.93
C ARG A 148 -2.16 -22.72 26.19
N GLY A 149 -1.66 -21.69 26.88
CA GLY A 149 -1.34 -20.34 26.38
C GLY A 149 -0.33 -20.33 25.24
N GLY A 150 0.69 -21.19 25.33
CA GLY A 150 1.84 -21.17 24.43
C GLY A 150 2.82 -20.02 24.72
N ARG A 151 3.93 -20.02 23.98
CA ARG A 151 5.01 -19.03 24.13
C ARG A 151 4.59 -17.65 23.58
N PRO A 152 4.99 -16.53 24.23
CA PRO A 152 4.83 -15.21 23.64
C PRO A 152 5.46 -15.12 22.24
N PRO A 153 4.86 -14.38 21.30
CA PRO A 153 5.49 -14.09 20.02
C PRO A 153 6.82 -13.35 20.22
N ALA A 154 7.83 -13.69 19.42
CA ALA A 154 9.06 -12.90 19.36
C ALA A 154 8.74 -11.46 18.89
N PHE A 155 9.38 -10.48 19.51
CA PHE A 155 9.19 -9.07 19.21
C PHE A 155 10.50 -8.31 19.42
N ASP A 156 10.94 -7.61 18.38
CA ASP A 156 12.12 -6.76 18.38
C ASP A 156 11.67 -5.29 18.57
N SER A 157 11.84 -4.77 19.78
CA SER A 157 11.41 -3.41 20.12
C SER A 157 12.25 -2.35 19.42
N VAL A 158 13.55 -2.59 19.22
CA VAL A 158 14.45 -1.64 18.55
C VAL A 158 14.05 -1.49 17.09
N ASP A 159 13.87 -2.61 16.38
CA ASP A 159 13.45 -2.58 14.98
C ASP A 159 12.03 -2.02 14.80
N TYR A 160 11.17 -2.17 15.81
CA TYR A 160 9.81 -1.62 15.78
C TYR A 160 9.76 -0.09 15.71
N HIS A 161 10.79 0.62 16.20
CA HIS A 161 10.86 2.09 16.08
C HIS A 161 10.85 2.56 14.62
N ARG A 162 11.36 1.73 13.69
CA ARG A 162 11.37 2.02 12.25
C ARG A 162 9.98 1.99 11.59
N ARG A 163 8.92 1.64 12.32
CA ARG A 163 7.54 1.76 11.84
C ARG A 163 7.14 3.23 11.56
N ASN A 164 7.84 4.19 12.17
CA ASN A 164 7.62 5.63 11.96
C ASN A 164 7.68 6.04 10.47
N VAL A 165 8.37 5.27 9.63
CA VAL A 165 8.41 5.43 8.18
C VAL A 165 7.01 5.37 7.57
N VAL A 166 6.16 4.46 8.05
CA VAL A 166 4.76 4.33 7.60
C VAL A 166 3.95 5.55 8.00
N GLU A 167 4.12 6.03 9.24
CA GLU A 167 3.42 7.22 9.75
C GLU A 167 3.80 8.47 8.94
N ARG A 168 5.09 8.65 8.64
CA ARG A 168 5.56 9.74 7.76
C ARG A 168 4.99 9.64 6.34
N HIS A 169 4.91 8.42 5.77
CA HIS A 169 4.27 8.21 4.47
C HIS A 169 2.79 8.63 4.48
N PHE A 170 2.03 8.23 5.50
CA PHE A 170 0.63 8.65 5.62
C PHE A 170 0.47 10.16 5.85
N ASN A 171 1.39 10.79 6.58
CA ASN A 171 1.38 12.25 6.74
C ASN A 171 1.65 12.97 5.40
N LEU A 172 2.54 12.43 4.56
CA LEU A 172 2.78 12.94 3.21
C LEU A 172 1.56 12.74 2.30
N LEU A 173 0.92 11.55 2.36
CA LEU A 173 -0.31 11.25 1.64
C LEU A 173 -1.42 12.25 1.99
N LYS A 174 -1.56 12.57 3.28
CA LYS A 174 -2.57 13.50 3.79
C LYS A 174 -2.31 14.98 3.48
N GLN A 175 -1.14 15.35 2.93
CA GLN A 175 -0.95 16.70 2.40
C GLN A 175 -1.85 16.95 1.17
N TRP A 176 -2.24 15.88 0.47
CA TRP A 176 -3.20 15.96 -0.63
C TRP A 176 -4.60 16.05 -0.04
N ARG A 177 -5.17 17.26 0.00
CA ARG A 177 -6.48 17.54 0.62
C ARG A 177 -7.59 16.64 0.09
N GLY A 178 -7.61 16.36 -1.22
CA GLY A 178 -8.59 15.46 -1.82
C GLY A 178 -8.51 14.03 -1.27
N LEU A 179 -7.31 13.55 -0.95
CA LEU A 179 -7.10 12.24 -0.32
C LEU A 179 -7.43 12.25 1.17
N ALA A 180 -7.02 13.30 1.88
CA ALA A 180 -7.24 13.43 3.32
C ALA A 180 -8.73 13.55 3.68
N THR A 181 -9.49 14.30 2.88
CA THR A 181 -10.92 14.55 3.13
C THR A 181 -11.83 13.58 2.38
N ARG A 182 -11.30 12.82 1.41
CA ARG A 182 -12.06 11.89 0.54
C ARG A 182 -13.15 12.63 -0.26
N TYR A 183 -12.77 13.42 -1.25
CA TYR A 183 -13.74 14.13 -2.12
C TYR A 183 -14.38 13.26 -3.20
N ASP A 184 -13.68 12.24 -3.71
CA ASP A 184 -14.24 11.43 -4.79
C ASP A 184 -15.31 10.48 -4.27
N LYS A 185 -16.35 10.26 -5.08
CA LYS A 185 -17.36 9.24 -4.79
C LYS A 185 -16.83 7.84 -5.06
N LEU A 186 -16.24 7.62 -6.22
CA LEU A 186 -15.84 6.30 -6.72
C LEU A 186 -14.52 5.83 -6.08
N ALA A 187 -14.43 4.53 -5.79
CA ALA A 187 -13.22 3.90 -5.27
C ALA A 187 -12.09 3.90 -6.29
N ILE A 188 -12.40 3.68 -7.57
CA ILE A 188 -11.41 3.70 -8.66
C ILE A 188 -10.74 5.06 -8.72
N VAL A 189 -11.51 6.16 -8.74
CA VAL A 189 -10.98 7.53 -8.81
C VAL A 189 -10.11 7.83 -7.59
N TYR A 190 -10.57 7.47 -6.39
CA TYR A 190 -9.78 7.63 -5.17
C TYR A 190 -8.44 6.92 -5.25
N ARG A 191 -8.50 5.64 -5.68
CA ARG A 191 -7.33 4.79 -5.75
C ARG A 191 -6.37 5.30 -6.79
N SER A 192 -6.86 5.83 -7.92
CA SER A 192 -6.02 6.49 -8.92
C SER A 192 -5.26 7.67 -8.32
N ALA A 193 -5.91 8.51 -7.51
CA ALA A 193 -5.22 9.60 -6.80
C ALA A 193 -4.18 9.08 -5.78
N VAL A 194 -4.48 7.99 -5.05
CA VAL A 194 -3.53 7.32 -4.16
C VAL A 194 -2.32 6.75 -4.93
N VAL A 195 -2.55 6.15 -6.11
CA VAL A 195 -1.50 5.62 -6.98
C VAL A 195 -0.67 6.75 -7.59
N LEU A 196 -1.30 7.86 -7.99
CA LEU A 196 -0.60 9.05 -8.48
C LEU A 196 0.32 9.63 -7.40
N HIS A 197 -0.15 9.73 -6.16
CA HIS A 197 0.69 10.12 -5.02
C HIS A 197 1.89 9.18 -4.85
N ALA A 198 1.66 7.88 -4.97
CA ALA A 198 2.71 6.87 -4.92
C ALA A 198 3.76 7.08 -6.03
N MET A 199 3.33 7.31 -7.26
CA MET A 199 4.22 7.60 -8.40
C MET A 199 5.08 8.83 -8.13
N ILE A 200 4.48 9.94 -7.69
CA ILE A 200 5.20 11.19 -7.38
C ILE A 200 6.21 10.98 -6.24
N THR A 201 5.85 10.18 -5.23
CA THR A 201 6.76 9.83 -4.13
C THR A 201 8.00 9.07 -4.65
N TRP A 202 7.83 8.19 -5.63
CA TRP A 202 8.94 7.50 -6.30
C TRP A 202 9.74 8.43 -7.22
N THR A 203 9.10 9.33 -7.96
CA THR A 203 9.81 10.26 -8.85
C THR A 203 10.77 11.15 -8.09
N LYS A 204 10.37 11.70 -6.93
CA LYS A 204 11.28 12.51 -6.08
C LYS A 204 12.56 11.76 -5.74
N ALA A 205 12.43 10.48 -5.42
CA ALA A 205 13.57 9.61 -5.12
C ALA A 205 14.47 9.28 -6.32
N LEU A 206 13.97 9.43 -7.55
CA LEU A 206 14.72 9.23 -8.79
C LEU A 206 15.31 10.55 -9.31
N SER A 207 14.66 11.68 -8.99
CA SER A 207 15.09 13.03 -9.36
C SER A 207 16.27 13.54 -8.52
N ASP A 208 16.51 12.97 -7.33
CA ASP A 208 17.69 13.27 -6.50
C ASP A 208 19.00 12.63 -7.05
N THR A 209 19.13 12.53 -8.37
CA THR A 209 20.43 12.25 -9.02
C THR A 209 21.11 13.61 -9.23
N PRO A 210 22.36 13.81 -8.77
CA PRO A 210 23.03 15.10 -8.85
C PRO A 210 23.19 15.62 -10.29
#